data_AF-A0AAY5KVN5-F1
#
_entry.id   AF-A0AAY5KVN5-F1
#
_cell.length_a   1.000
_cell.length_b   1.000
_cell.length_c   1.000
_cell.angle_alpha   90.00
_cell.angle_beta   90.00
_cell.angle_gamma   90.00
#
_symmetry.space_group_name_H-M   'P 1'
#
loop_
_entity.id
_entity.type
_entity.pdbx_description
1 polymer ?
#
loop_
_entity_poly.entity_id
_entity_poly.type
_entity_poly.pdbx_seq_one_letter_code
_entity_poly.pdbx_strand_id
1 'polypeptide(L)'
;MKLVLCRSIRDGSRGRMMKRDPELPVRKSVMLFPTIERMAVTPQGRVMTPLLCRLRYMAYLPIFLLSLLPDLLKSFLVKLVFRRLRSLDHSTVLPTVSLINTGFSPFISANAMYMASQEMLEVLERDNTTINQNLDKLVFYYGETDHWCPVQYYQEIKKDFPNGDIRLCSRGIRHAFVLDAGKEVADMIVEWIRGDLQTWNTCPHTQSNKAPTWPRPESCVRTSGIKL
;
A
#
# COMPACT_ATOMS: atom_id res chain seq x y z
N MET A 1 -6.94 11.09 -15.57
CA MET A 1 -6.97 9.62 -15.42
C MET A 1 -6.57 9.26 -14.00
N LYS A 2 -7.40 8.54 -13.23
CA LYS A 2 -7.04 8.07 -11.88
C LYS A 2 -6.90 6.55 -11.89
N LEU A 3 -5.66 6.08 -12.10
CA LEU A 3 -5.28 4.70 -11.79
C LEU A 3 -4.98 4.65 -10.29
N VAL A 4 -5.62 3.74 -9.57
CA VAL A 4 -5.35 3.55 -8.14
C VAL A 4 -4.51 2.29 -7.97
N LEU A 5 -3.25 2.49 -7.58
CA LEU A 5 -2.40 1.39 -7.12
C LEU A 5 -2.67 1.20 -5.61
N CYS A 6 -3.27 0.08 -5.25
CA CYS A 6 -3.55 -0.25 -3.85
C CYS A 6 -2.49 -1.23 -3.34
N ARG A 7 -1.63 -0.71 -2.45
CA ARG A 7 -0.85 -1.50 -1.50
C ARG A 7 -1.59 -1.49 -0.17
N SER A 8 -1.81 -2.66 0.40
CA SER A 8 -2.73 -2.89 1.50
C SER A 8 -2.21 -2.40 2.86
N ILE A 9 -2.22 -1.08 3.08
CA ILE A 9 -1.99 -0.50 4.42
C ILE A 9 -3.18 0.37 4.88
N ARG A 10 -4.33 0.22 4.21
CA ARG A 10 -5.55 0.98 4.55
C ARG A 10 -6.82 0.38 3.95
N ASP A 11 -6.90 -0.94 3.81
CA ASP A 11 -7.96 -1.53 2.99
C ASP A 11 -9.36 -1.42 3.60
N GLY A 12 -9.48 -1.24 4.92
CA GLY A 12 -10.75 -0.82 5.54
C GLY A 12 -11.21 0.57 5.09
N SER A 13 -10.30 1.47 4.70
CA SER A 13 -10.62 2.86 4.37
C SER A 13 -10.84 3.16 2.88
N ARG A 14 -10.56 2.23 1.96
CA ARG A 14 -10.71 2.45 0.50
C ARG A 14 -11.88 1.75 -0.17
N GLY A 15 -12.36 0.62 0.36
CA GLY A 15 -13.78 0.27 0.19
C GLY A 15 -14.66 1.44 0.65
N ARG A 16 -14.25 2.11 1.74
CA ARG A 16 -14.83 3.40 2.16
C ARG A 16 -14.56 4.59 1.22
N MET A 17 -13.58 4.57 0.32
CA MET A 17 -13.32 5.69 -0.62
C MET A 17 -14.20 5.59 -1.87
N MET A 18 -14.35 4.38 -2.44
CA MET A 18 -15.39 4.11 -3.45
C MET A 18 -16.81 4.23 -2.87
N LYS A 19 -17.01 3.95 -1.57
CA LYS A 19 -18.27 4.24 -0.86
C LYS A 19 -18.45 5.71 -0.47
N ARG A 20 -17.38 6.47 -0.18
CA ARG A 20 -17.46 7.89 0.25
C ARG A 20 -17.63 8.84 -0.90
N ASP A 21 -17.06 8.53 -2.06
CA ASP A 21 -17.13 9.38 -3.24
C ASP A 21 -17.29 8.50 -4.50
N PRO A 22 -18.52 8.04 -4.79
CA PRO A 22 -18.82 7.22 -5.97
C PRO A 22 -18.64 7.99 -7.28
N GLU A 23 -18.49 9.32 -7.25
CA GLU A 23 -18.27 10.15 -8.43
C GLU A 23 -16.81 10.18 -8.89
N LEU A 24 -15.88 9.62 -8.11
CA LEU A 24 -14.49 9.50 -8.53
C LEU A 24 -14.40 8.55 -9.75
N PRO A 25 -13.91 9.03 -10.92
CA PRO A 25 -13.81 8.21 -12.12
C PRO A 25 -12.60 7.26 -12.03
N VAL A 26 -12.72 6.25 -11.17
CA VAL A 26 -11.76 5.14 -11.04
C VAL A 26 -12.08 4.12 -12.13
N ARG A 27 -11.17 3.98 -13.10
CA ARG A 27 -11.31 3.04 -14.22
C ARG A 27 -10.83 1.64 -13.85
N LYS A 28 -9.65 1.56 -13.25
CA LYS A 28 -9.04 0.32 -12.77
C LYS A 28 -8.35 0.58 -11.44
N SER A 29 -8.46 -0.39 -10.54
CA SER A 29 -7.76 -0.45 -9.27
C SER A 29 -7.01 -1.77 -9.19
N VAL A 30 -5.68 -1.67 -9.07
CA VAL A 30 -4.80 -2.83 -8.99
C VAL A 30 -4.42 -3.05 -7.52
N MET A 31 -4.88 -4.17 -6.99
CA MET A 31 -4.67 -4.62 -5.61
C MET A 31 -3.44 -5.54 -5.60
N LEU A 32 -2.28 -4.98 -5.27
CA LEU A 32 -1.02 -5.72 -5.24
C LEU A 32 -0.79 -6.30 -3.85
N PHE A 33 -0.73 -7.63 -3.77
CA PHE A 33 -0.59 -8.39 -2.54
C PHE A 33 -1.68 -8.00 -1.51
N PRO A 34 -2.97 -8.20 -1.85
CA PRO A 34 -4.08 -7.64 -1.08
C PRO A 34 -4.20 -8.30 0.29
N THR A 35 -3.84 -7.59 1.36
CA THR A 35 -4.23 -7.96 2.73
C THR A 35 -5.61 -7.38 3.05
N ILE A 36 -6.64 -7.90 2.37
CA ILE A 36 -8.04 -7.46 2.51
C ILE A 36 -8.83 -8.26 3.54
N GLU A 37 -8.26 -9.35 4.06
CA GLU A 37 -8.93 -10.26 4.98
C GLU A 37 -7.93 -10.96 5.91
N ARG A 38 -8.40 -11.32 7.11
CA ARG A 38 -7.74 -12.21 8.05
C ARG A 38 -6.24 -11.90 8.25
N MET A 39 -5.85 -10.62 8.30
CA MET A 39 -4.44 -10.21 8.23
C MET A 39 -3.64 -10.75 9.43
N ALA A 40 -4.20 -10.68 10.64
CA ALA A 40 -3.55 -11.12 11.87
C ALA A 40 -3.27 -12.62 11.96
N VAL A 41 -4.03 -13.47 11.25
CA VAL A 41 -3.87 -14.94 11.34
C VAL A 41 -2.95 -15.52 10.27
N THR A 42 -2.47 -14.69 9.34
CA THR A 42 -1.49 -15.06 8.32
C THR A 42 -0.14 -15.43 8.95
N PRO A 43 0.74 -16.19 8.26
CA PRO A 43 2.06 -16.53 8.81
C PRO A 43 2.83 -15.32 9.34
N GLN A 44 2.81 -14.20 8.61
CA GLN A 44 3.48 -12.96 9.03
C GLN A 44 2.67 -12.20 10.07
N GLY A 45 1.34 -12.21 9.96
CA GLY A 45 0.43 -11.63 10.96
C GLY A 45 0.62 -12.23 12.35
N ARG A 46 0.70 -13.56 12.47
CA ARG A 46 0.86 -14.24 13.77
C ARG A 46 2.12 -13.80 14.53
N VAL A 47 3.18 -13.47 13.80
CA VAL A 47 4.43 -12.96 14.38
C VAL A 47 4.33 -11.46 14.66
N MET A 48 3.76 -10.69 13.72
CA MET A 48 3.77 -9.23 13.77
C MET A 48 2.68 -8.64 14.68
N THR A 49 1.49 -9.24 14.74
CA THR A 49 0.36 -8.79 15.58
C THR A 49 0.73 -8.70 17.07
N PRO A 50 1.35 -9.70 17.73
CA PRO A 50 1.74 -9.55 19.14
C PRO A 50 2.83 -8.47 19.32
N LEU A 51 3.75 -8.32 18.35
CA LEU A 51 4.77 -7.27 18.38
C LEU A 51 4.15 -5.87 18.30
N LEU A 52 3.21 -5.66 17.37
CA LEU A 52 2.57 -4.36 17.12
C LEU A 52 1.49 -4.00 18.14
N CYS A 53 0.74 -4.98 18.65
CA CYS A 53 -0.39 -4.72 19.55
C CYS A 53 -0.02 -4.84 21.03
N ARG A 54 0.80 -5.83 21.42
CA ARG A 54 1.10 -6.12 22.83
C ARG A 54 2.47 -5.62 23.26
N LEU A 55 3.49 -5.83 22.43
CA LEU A 55 4.89 -5.47 22.74
C LEU A 55 5.29 -4.10 22.20
N ARG A 56 4.32 -3.28 21.75
CA ARG A 56 4.57 -1.95 21.18
C ARG A 56 5.44 -1.07 22.08
N TYR A 57 5.12 -1.03 23.38
CA TYR A 57 5.88 -0.24 24.35
C TYR A 57 7.30 -0.77 24.55
N MET A 58 7.49 -2.09 24.44
CA MET A 58 8.82 -2.71 24.50
C MET A 58 9.67 -2.36 23.28
N ALA A 59 9.06 -2.08 22.13
CA ALA A 59 9.75 -1.63 20.93
C ALA A 59 10.21 -0.15 21.02
N TYR A 60 9.61 0.67 21.88
CA TYR A 60 10.01 2.09 22.02
C TYR A 60 11.39 2.26 22.60
N LEU A 61 11.80 1.40 23.54
CA LEU A 61 13.14 1.45 24.12
C LEU A 61 14.25 1.24 23.08
N PRO A 62 14.27 0.16 22.27
CA PRO A 62 15.28 0.00 21.24
C PRO A 62 15.20 1.07 20.14
N ILE A 63 14.01 1.56 19.78
CA ILE A 63 13.87 2.69 18.83
C ILE A 63 14.50 3.96 19.42
N PHE A 64 14.25 4.25 20.69
CA PHE A 64 14.85 5.38 21.40
C PHE A 64 16.39 5.25 21.45
N LEU A 65 16.91 4.07 21.81
CA LEU A 65 18.35 3.81 21.77
C LEU A 65 18.95 4.00 20.38
N LEU A 66 18.27 3.52 19.33
CA LEU A 66 18.68 3.73 17.94
C LEU A 66 18.61 5.21 17.53
N SER A 67 17.68 5.98 18.09
CA SER A 67 17.55 7.42 17.83
C SER A 67 18.74 8.23 18.37
N LEU A 68 19.37 7.76 19.46
CA LEU A 68 20.55 8.37 20.09
C LEU A 68 21.86 8.10 19.31
N LEU A 69 21.88 7.13 18.39
CA LEU A 69 23.09 6.85 17.61
C LEU A 69 23.44 7.99 16.65
N PRO A 70 24.73 8.25 16.38
CA PRO A 70 25.15 9.21 15.35
C PRO A 70 24.63 8.81 13.97
N ASP A 71 24.33 9.80 13.12
CA ASP A 71 23.78 9.57 11.79
C ASP A 71 24.70 8.76 10.87
N LEU A 72 26.02 8.83 11.11
CA LEU A 72 27.01 7.99 10.41
C LEU A 72 26.79 6.50 10.72
N LEU A 73 26.53 6.15 11.99
CA LEU A 73 26.35 4.77 12.40
C LEU A 73 24.99 4.23 11.96
N LYS A 74 23.93 5.05 12.05
CA LYS A 74 22.61 4.74 11.47
C LYS A 74 22.73 4.45 9.97
N SER A 75 23.37 5.35 9.23
CA SER A 75 23.56 5.20 7.78
C SER A 75 24.41 3.97 7.43
N PHE A 76 25.41 3.64 8.25
CA PHE A 76 26.20 2.43 8.10
C PHE A 76 25.37 1.16 8.32
N LEU A 77 24.57 1.11 9.39
CA LEU A 77 23.67 -0.02 9.69
C LEU A 77 22.65 -0.22 8.56
N VAL A 78 22.04 0.87 8.10
CA VAL A 78 21.09 0.86 6.99
C VAL A 78 21.75 0.30 5.73
N LYS A 79 22.94 0.82 5.35
CA LYS A 79 23.71 0.30 4.22
C LYS A 79 24.09 -1.17 4.39
N LEU A 80 24.42 -1.63 5.60
CA LEU A 80 24.79 -3.02 5.85
C LEU A 80 23.60 -3.98 5.71
N VAL A 81 22.43 -3.60 6.26
CA VAL A 81 21.17 -4.34 6.10
C VAL A 81 20.79 -4.40 4.62
N PHE A 82 20.89 -3.29 3.91
CA PHE A 82 20.55 -3.23 2.49
C PHE A 82 21.57 -3.90 1.58
N ARG A 83 22.86 -3.93 1.94
CA ARG A 83 23.86 -4.72 1.20
C ARG A 83 23.52 -6.22 1.21
N ARG A 84 22.83 -6.69 2.25
CA ARG A 84 22.31 -8.07 2.31
C ARG A 84 21.11 -8.28 1.36
N LEU A 85 20.38 -7.22 1.03
CA LEU A 85 19.30 -7.19 0.05
C LEU A 85 19.88 -6.84 -1.32
N ARG A 86 20.29 -7.86 -2.05
CA ARG A 86 21.22 -7.85 -3.19
C ARG A 86 20.79 -7.05 -4.45
N SER A 87 19.76 -6.21 -4.39
CA SER A 87 19.06 -5.69 -5.59
C SER A 87 18.54 -4.25 -5.49
N LEU A 88 19.03 -3.44 -4.54
CA LEU A 88 18.63 -2.03 -4.50
C LEU A 88 19.37 -1.22 -5.57
N ASP A 89 18.60 -0.69 -6.51
CA ASP A 89 19.07 0.28 -7.48
C ASP A 89 19.64 1.53 -6.79
N HIS A 90 20.73 2.09 -7.31
CA HIS A 90 21.46 3.19 -6.68
C HIS A 90 20.60 4.46 -6.54
N SER A 91 19.56 4.59 -7.37
CA SER A 91 18.60 5.69 -7.34
C SER A 91 17.60 5.63 -6.17
N THR A 92 17.30 4.44 -5.65
CA THR A 92 16.31 4.24 -4.57
C THR A 92 16.96 4.20 -3.19
N VAL A 93 18.26 3.89 -3.11
CA VAL A 93 19.02 3.79 -1.85
C VAL A 93 18.97 5.09 -1.04
N LEU A 94 19.21 6.25 -1.67
CA LEU A 94 19.26 7.54 -0.96
C LEU A 94 17.90 7.91 -0.31
N PRO A 95 16.77 7.88 -1.03
CA PRO A 95 15.45 8.06 -0.44
C PRO A 95 15.12 7.05 0.66
N THR A 96 15.44 5.77 0.44
CA THR A 96 15.17 4.69 1.41
C THR A 96 15.97 4.88 2.70
N VAL A 97 17.25 5.26 2.59
CA VAL A 97 18.10 5.58 3.74
C VAL A 97 17.55 6.79 4.50
N SER A 98 17.12 7.84 3.79
CA SER A 98 16.53 9.03 4.41
C SER A 98 15.22 8.70 5.15
N LEU A 99 14.35 7.89 4.55
CA LEU A 99 13.10 7.44 5.17
C LEU A 99 13.36 6.59 6.42
N ILE A 100 14.35 5.71 6.40
CA ILE A 100 14.67 4.87 7.55
C ILE A 100 15.37 5.67 8.65
N ASN A 101 16.22 6.62 8.28
CA ASN A 101 16.81 7.56 9.24
C ASN A 101 15.72 8.37 9.94
N THR A 102 14.71 8.82 9.18
CA THR A 102 13.51 9.47 9.71
C THR A 102 12.68 8.50 10.58
N GLY A 103 12.64 7.22 10.20
CA GLY A 103 11.98 6.13 10.92
C GLY A 103 12.63 5.74 12.25
N PHE A 104 13.85 6.20 12.55
CA PHE A 104 14.42 6.10 13.90
C PHE A 104 13.85 7.14 14.88
N SER A 105 13.05 8.11 14.40
CA SER A 105 12.32 9.03 15.29
C SER A 105 11.26 8.27 16.09
N PRO A 106 11.31 8.27 17.43
CA PRO A 106 10.36 7.55 18.27
C PRO A 106 8.90 7.92 17.98
N PHE A 107 8.63 9.19 17.65
CA PHE A 107 7.29 9.67 17.30
C PHE A 107 6.77 9.04 16.00
N ILE A 108 7.61 9.00 14.97
CA ILE A 108 7.24 8.46 13.65
C ILE A 108 7.04 6.95 13.75
N SER A 109 7.94 6.25 14.42
CA SER A 109 7.80 4.80 14.63
C SER A 109 6.57 4.48 15.47
N ALA A 110 6.28 5.25 16.52
CA ALA A 110 5.10 5.04 17.36
C ALA A 110 3.80 5.19 16.56
N ASN A 111 3.70 6.22 15.72
CA ASN A 111 2.54 6.42 14.85
C ASN A 111 2.42 5.33 13.79
N ALA A 112 3.54 4.93 13.16
CA ALA A 112 3.55 3.84 12.19
C ALA A 112 3.13 2.51 12.82
N MET A 113 3.67 2.17 13.99
CA MET A 113 3.30 0.98 14.75
C MET A 113 1.84 1.02 15.18
N TYR A 114 1.34 2.18 15.60
CA TYR A 114 -0.07 2.34 15.96
C TYR A 114 -0.98 2.10 14.75
N MET A 115 -0.72 2.73 13.61
CA MET A 115 -1.50 2.50 12.39
C MET A 115 -1.47 1.03 11.97
N ALA A 116 -0.30 0.39 11.98
CA ALA A 116 -0.17 -1.02 11.66
C ALA A 116 -0.92 -1.92 12.67
N SER A 117 -0.91 -1.57 13.97
CA SER A 117 -1.66 -2.30 14.99
C SER A 117 -3.17 -2.22 14.78
N GLN A 118 -3.68 -1.05 14.39
CA GLN A 118 -5.11 -0.88 14.09
C GLN A 118 -5.49 -1.70 12.85
N GLU A 119 -4.66 -1.72 11.82
CA GLU A 119 -4.92 -2.52 10.63
C GLU A 119 -4.98 -4.02 10.93
N MET A 120 -4.08 -4.54 11.77
CA MET A 120 -4.11 -5.93 12.22
C MET A 120 -5.42 -6.29 12.94
N LEU A 121 -6.08 -5.32 13.60
CA LEU A 121 -7.32 -5.53 14.34
C LEU A 121 -8.57 -5.29 13.48
N GLU A 122 -8.51 -4.39 12.50
CA GLU A 122 -9.64 -4.03 11.63
C GLU A 122 -9.79 -4.95 10.42
N VAL A 123 -8.69 -5.49 9.87
CA VAL A 123 -8.71 -6.33 8.66
C VAL A 123 -9.03 -7.78 9.03
N LEU A 124 -10.30 -8.01 9.33
CA LEU A 124 -10.83 -9.31 9.74
C LEU A 124 -11.49 -10.02 8.56
N GLU A 125 -12.50 -9.38 7.96
CA GLU A 125 -13.35 -9.97 6.93
C GLU A 125 -13.27 -9.23 5.61
N ARG A 126 -13.40 -9.99 4.53
CA ARG A 126 -13.41 -9.45 3.17
C ARG A 126 -14.76 -8.81 2.84
N ASP A 127 -14.74 -7.59 2.31
CA ASP A 127 -15.96 -6.90 1.85
C ASP A 127 -16.41 -7.43 0.47
N ASN A 128 -17.03 -8.62 0.47
CA ASN A 128 -17.53 -9.27 -0.74
C ASN A 128 -18.52 -8.40 -1.53
N THR A 129 -19.36 -7.64 -0.83
CA THR A 129 -20.37 -6.79 -1.46
C THR A 129 -19.74 -5.73 -2.34
N THR A 130 -18.72 -5.03 -1.83
CA THR A 130 -18.02 -3.96 -2.58
C THR A 130 -17.20 -4.54 -3.72
N ILE A 131 -16.58 -5.70 -3.51
CA ILE A 131 -15.82 -6.41 -4.55
C ILE A 131 -16.76 -6.79 -5.68
N ASN A 132 -17.92 -7.38 -5.38
CA ASN A 132 -18.89 -7.80 -6.39
C ASN A 132 -19.40 -6.62 -7.23
N GLN A 133 -19.68 -5.49 -6.58
CA GLN A 133 -20.19 -4.27 -7.24
C GLN A 133 -19.17 -3.62 -8.18
N ASN A 134 -17.88 -3.90 -8.03
CA ASN A 134 -16.81 -3.23 -8.76
C ASN A 134 -15.83 -4.23 -9.40
N LEU A 135 -16.27 -5.48 -9.57
CA LEU A 135 -15.39 -6.58 -9.98
C LEU A 135 -14.72 -6.33 -11.33
N ASP A 136 -15.41 -5.63 -12.23
CA ASP A 136 -14.91 -5.20 -13.54
C ASP A 136 -13.72 -4.22 -13.45
N LYS A 137 -13.62 -3.46 -12.35
CA LYS A 137 -12.58 -2.45 -12.11
C LYS A 137 -11.41 -2.99 -11.30
N LEU A 138 -11.57 -4.13 -10.63
CA LEU A 138 -10.59 -4.66 -9.70
C LEU A 138 -9.68 -5.68 -10.37
N VAL A 139 -8.38 -5.52 -10.16
CA VAL A 139 -7.37 -6.53 -10.48
C VAL A 139 -6.72 -6.97 -9.17
N PHE A 140 -6.82 -8.24 -8.82
CA PHE A 140 -6.17 -8.80 -7.64
C PHE A 140 -4.91 -9.54 -8.04
N TYR A 141 -3.81 -9.22 -7.38
CA TYR A 141 -2.52 -9.83 -7.66
C TYR A 141 -1.92 -10.44 -6.38
N TYR A 142 -1.77 -11.75 -6.38
CA TYR A 142 -1.21 -12.55 -5.28
C TYR A 142 0.17 -13.08 -5.65
N GLY A 143 1.05 -13.28 -4.67
CA GLY A 143 2.33 -13.96 -4.85
C GLY A 143 2.32 -15.33 -4.20
N GLU A 144 2.92 -16.31 -4.87
CA GLU A 144 3.03 -17.68 -4.36
C GLU A 144 3.83 -17.77 -3.05
N THR A 145 4.84 -16.91 -2.92
CA THR A 145 5.71 -16.81 -1.74
C THR A 145 5.31 -15.68 -0.78
N ASP A 146 4.13 -15.10 -0.94
CA ASP A 146 3.63 -14.07 -0.02
C ASP A 146 3.11 -14.73 1.26
N HIS A 147 3.65 -14.28 2.38
CA HIS A 147 3.27 -14.77 3.70
C HIS A 147 2.30 -13.83 4.43
N TRP A 148 2.04 -12.66 3.88
CA TRP A 148 0.94 -11.78 4.30
C TRP A 148 -0.37 -12.16 3.63
N CYS A 149 -0.30 -12.80 2.46
CA CYS A 149 -1.47 -13.24 1.72
C CYS A 149 -1.22 -14.62 1.12
N PRO A 150 -1.45 -15.69 1.91
CA PRO A 150 -1.17 -17.06 1.48
C PRO A 150 -1.96 -17.46 0.23
N VAL A 151 -1.45 -18.44 -0.52
CA VAL A 151 -2.09 -18.94 -1.76
C VAL A 151 -3.54 -19.42 -1.52
N GLN A 152 -3.88 -19.85 -0.31
CA GLN A 152 -5.24 -20.18 0.06
C GLN A 152 -6.22 -19.01 -0.19
N TYR A 153 -5.82 -17.77 0.11
CA TYR A 153 -6.69 -16.59 -0.08
C TYR A 153 -6.94 -16.33 -1.58
N TYR A 154 -5.93 -16.57 -2.43
CA TYR A 154 -6.09 -16.54 -3.88
C TYR A 154 -7.12 -17.59 -4.36
N GLN A 155 -7.05 -18.81 -3.84
CA GLN A 155 -7.98 -19.88 -4.21
C GLN A 155 -9.42 -19.55 -3.79
N GLU A 156 -9.60 -19.04 -2.58
CA GLU A 156 -10.90 -18.63 -2.03
C GLU A 156 -11.52 -17.49 -2.85
N ILE A 157 -10.78 -16.41 -3.11
CA ILE A 157 -11.31 -15.29 -3.92
C ILE A 157 -11.61 -15.70 -5.36
N LYS A 158 -10.80 -16.60 -5.95
CA LYS A 158 -11.04 -17.09 -7.32
C LYS A 158 -12.29 -17.98 -7.38
N LYS A 159 -12.58 -18.72 -6.33
CA LYS A 159 -13.80 -19.52 -6.19
C LYS A 159 -15.03 -18.63 -6.05
N ASP A 160 -14.96 -17.58 -5.23
CA ASP A 160 -16.10 -16.70 -4.96
C ASP A 160 -16.38 -15.73 -6.12
N PHE A 161 -15.34 -15.31 -6.85
CA PHE A 161 -15.42 -14.38 -7.98
C PHE A 161 -14.74 -14.97 -9.22
N PRO A 162 -15.32 -16.01 -9.86
CA PRO A 162 -14.70 -16.69 -10.99
C PRO A 162 -14.42 -15.76 -12.18
N ASN A 163 -15.31 -14.78 -12.39
CA ASN A 163 -15.25 -13.78 -13.46
C ASN A 163 -14.31 -12.61 -13.14
N GLY A 164 -13.72 -12.56 -11.94
CA GLY A 164 -12.79 -11.50 -11.55
C GLY A 164 -11.41 -11.64 -12.18
N ASP A 165 -10.75 -10.50 -12.41
CA ASP A 165 -9.34 -10.45 -12.80
C ASP A 165 -8.46 -10.71 -11.56
N ILE A 166 -8.15 -11.99 -11.33
CA ILE A 166 -7.44 -12.47 -10.14
C ILE A 166 -6.24 -13.29 -10.63
N ARG A 167 -5.04 -12.85 -10.28
CA ARG A 167 -3.77 -13.37 -10.79
C ARG A 167 -2.89 -13.85 -9.65
N LEU A 168 -2.18 -14.95 -9.90
CA LEU A 168 -1.17 -15.50 -9.01
C LEU A 168 0.20 -15.42 -9.69
N CYS A 169 1.21 -14.95 -8.96
CA CYS A 169 2.56 -14.81 -9.45
C CYS A 169 3.50 -15.85 -8.84
N SER A 170 4.11 -16.66 -9.69
CA SER A 170 5.16 -17.64 -9.34
C SER A 170 6.58 -17.10 -9.51
N ARG A 171 6.75 -15.82 -9.89
CA ARG A 171 8.08 -15.20 -10.12
C ARG A 171 8.87 -14.92 -8.83
N GLY A 172 8.38 -15.34 -7.67
CA GLY A 172 9.04 -15.15 -6.38
C GLY A 172 9.09 -13.69 -5.90
N ILE A 173 8.23 -12.81 -6.43
CA ILE A 173 8.18 -11.41 -6.01
C ILE A 173 7.66 -11.34 -4.56
N ARG A 174 8.44 -10.70 -3.70
CA ARG A 174 8.12 -10.55 -2.28
C ARG A 174 7.04 -9.48 -2.09
N HIS A 175 6.26 -9.59 -1.01
CA HIS A 175 5.28 -8.57 -0.60
C HIS A 175 5.89 -7.16 -0.55
N ALA A 176 7.13 -7.06 -0.07
CA ALA A 176 7.91 -5.83 -0.03
C ALA A 176 8.57 -5.46 -1.39
N PHE A 177 7.93 -5.76 -2.52
CA PHE A 177 8.45 -5.58 -3.89
C PHE A 177 9.01 -4.19 -4.21
N VAL A 178 8.54 -3.12 -3.55
CA VAL A 178 9.09 -1.75 -3.72
C VAL A 178 10.58 -1.67 -3.34
N LEU A 179 11.10 -2.63 -2.57
CA LEU A 179 12.51 -2.67 -2.21
C LEU A 179 13.41 -3.28 -3.30
N ASP A 180 12.87 -4.00 -4.29
CA ASP A 180 13.69 -4.78 -5.23
C ASP A 180 13.08 -5.01 -6.61
N ALA A 181 11.77 -5.20 -6.70
CA ALA A 181 11.05 -5.52 -7.93
C ALA A 181 10.09 -4.42 -8.37
N GLY A 182 10.28 -3.17 -7.93
CA GLY A 182 9.38 -2.05 -8.24
C GLY A 182 9.18 -1.82 -9.73
N LYS A 183 10.27 -1.83 -10.51
CA LYS A 183 10.24 -1.70 -11.97
C LYS A 183 9.53 -2.88 -12.63
N GLU A 184 9.87 -4.10 -12.23
CA GLU A 184 9.26 -5.33 -12.74
C GLU A 184 7.74 -5.35 -12.53
N VAL A 185 7.28 -4.95 -11.34
CA VAL A 185 5.85 -4.83 -11.03
C VAL A 185 5.18 -3.72 -11.83
N ALA A 186 5.84 -2.57 -12.01
CA ALA A 186 5.31 -1.49 -12.84
C ALA A 186 5.16 -1.91 -14.31
N ASP A 187 6.18 -2.55 -14.89
CA ASP A 187 6.18 -3.03 -16.27
C ASP A 187 5.04 -4.05 -16.47
N MET A 188 4.83 -4.97 -15.52
CA MET A 188 3.69 -5.90 -15.56
C MET A 188 2.34 -5.19 -15.55
N ILE A 189 2.15 -4.21 -14.66
CA ILE A 189 0.87 -3.52 -14.52
C ILE A 189 0.52 -2.72 -15.76
N VAL A 190 1.51 -2.05 -16.36
CA VAL A 190 1.33 -1.30 -17.60
C VAL A 190 0.78 -2.20 -18.70
N GLU A 191 1.30 -3.43 -18.84
CA GLU A 191 0.77 -4.40 -19.80
C GLU A 191 -0.70 -4.76 -19.52
N TRP A 192 -1.09 -4.89 -18.25
CA TRP A 192 -2.45 -5.30 -17.88
C TRP A 192 -3.49 -4.23 -18.18
N ILE A 193 -3.14 -2.97 -17.96
CA ILE A 193 -4.07 -1.84 -18.14
C ILE A 193 -3.98 -1.23 -19.53
N ARG A 194 -3.02 -1.64 -20.38
CA ARG A 194 -2.78 -1.03 -21.70
C ARG A 194 -4.04 -0.98 -22.57
N GLY A 195 -4.84 -2.04 -22.59
CA GLY A 195 -6.11 -2.08 -23.33
C GLY A 195 -7.13 -1.05 -22.82
N ASP A 196 -7.24 -0.90 -21.49
CA ASP A 196 -8.11 0.09 -20.86
C ASP A 196 -7.62 1.54 -21.11
N LEU A 197 -6.31 1.73 -21.29
CA LEU A 197 -5.72 3.02 -21.66
C LEU A 197 -6.01 3.40 -23.12
N GLN A 198 -5.94 2.43 -24.03
CA GLN A 198 -6.14 2.67 -25.46
C GLN A 198 -7.61 2.99 -25.78
N THR A 199 -8.55 2.26 -25.17
CA THR A 199 -9.99 2.51 -25.32
C THR A 199 -10.41 3.89 -24.80
N TRP A 200 -9.71 4.43 -23.79
CA TRP A 200 -9.92 5.79 -23.29
C TRP A 200 -9.45 6.88 -24.27
N ASN A 201 -8.27 6.71 -24.86
CA ASN A 201 -7.73 7.70 -25.80
C ASN A 201 -8.61 7.86 -27.05
N THR A 202 -9.41 6.84 -27.37
CA THR A 202 -10.40 6.87 -28.46
C THR A 202 -11.75 7.46 -28.08
N CYS A 203 -12.01 7.79 -26.80
CA CYS A 203 -13.25 8.47 -26.39
C CYS A 203 -13.25 9.95 -26.84
N PRO A 204 -14.33 10.47 -27.47
CA PRO A 204 -14.38 11.83 -28.02
C PRO A 204 -14.16 12.96 -27.01
N HIS A 205 -14.30 12.70 -25.71
CA HIS A 205 -14.14 13.70 -24.65
C HIS A 205 -12.68 14.07 -24.34
N THR A 206 -11.69 13.37 -24.90
CA THR A 206 -10.27 13.54 -24.55
C THR A 206 -9.52 14.52 -25.47
N GLN A 207 -10.15 15.05 -26.54
CA GLN A 207 -9.52 16.04 -27.44
C GLN A 207 -9.56 17.49 -26.93
N SER A 208 -10.12 17.75 -25.74
CA SER A 208 -10.02 19.07 -25.10
C SER A 208 -8.72 19.15 -24.28
N ASN A 209 -7.65 19.63 -24.91
CA ASN A 209 -6.42 20.06 -24.25
C ASN A 209 -6.73 21.25 -23.31
N LYS A 210 -7.19 20.98 -22.10
CA LYS A 210 -7.05 21.90 -20.96
C LYS A 210 -6.52 21.12 -19.77
N ALA A 211 -5.26 21.38 -19.42
CA ALA A 211 -4.69 20.92 -18.16
C ALA A 211 -5.58 21.43 -17.01
N PRO A 212 -5.98 20.59 -16.04
CA PRO A 212 -6.72 21.08 -14.88
C PRO A 212 -5.82 22.00 -14.07
N THR A 213 -6.12 23.30 -14.09
CA THR A 213 -5.52 24.29 -13.20
C THR A 213 -6.04 24.01 -11.79
N TRP A 214 -5.19 23.42 -10.94
CA TRP A 214 -5.47 23.34 -9.51
C TRP A 214 -5.43 24.77 -8.93
N PRO A 215 -6.50 25.27 -8.29
CA PRO A 215 -6.41 26.52 -7.56
C PRO A 215 -5.43 26.35 -6.39
N ARG A 216 -4.48 27.28 -6.27
CA ARG A 216 -3.57 27.34 -5.11
C ARG A 216 -4.39 27.54 -3.83
N PRO A 217 -3.99 26.94 -2.69
CA PRO A 217 -4.74 27.05 -1.45
C PRO A 217 -4.46 28.40 -0.77
N GLU A 218 -5.06 29.47 -1.30
CA GLU A 218 -5.10 30.79 -0.65
C GLU A 218 -6.54 31.30 -0.72
N SER A 219 -7.43 30.71 0.08
CA SER A 219 -8.71 31.32 0.50
C SER A 219 -9.57 30.33 1.29
N CYS A 220 -9.07 29.89 2.45
CA CYS A 220 -9.93 29.38 3.51
C CYS A 220 -9.57 30.05 4.84
N VAL A 221 -9.61 31.39 4.84
CA VAL A 221 -9.82 32.15 6.08
C VAL A 221 -11.28 32.56 6.05
N ARG A 222 -12.13 31.78 6.71
CA ARG A 222 -13.47 32.24 7.08
C ARG A 222 -13.56 32.18 8.60
N THR A 223 -13.48 33.36 9.17
CA THR A 223 -13.71 33.72 10.56
C THR A 223 -14.99 33.10 11.09
N SER A 224 -14.88 32.30 12.14
CA SER A 224 -15.98 32.03 13.07
C SER A 224 -15.57 32.57 14.43
N GLY A 225 -16.08 33.75 14.76
CA GLY A 225 -15.93 34.37 16.06
C GLY A 225 -16.64 33.52 17.13
N ILE A 226 -15.88 33.13 18.15
CA ILE A 226 -16.42 32.68 19.43
C ILE A 226 -16.39 33.91 20.33
N LYS A 227 -17.58 34.42 20.70
CA LYS A 227 -17.71 35.30 21.87
C LYS A 227 -17.52 34.44 23.11
N LEU A 228 -16.72 34.96 24.04
CA LEU A 228 -16.49 34.46 25.40
C LEU A 228 -17.82 34.14 26.11
#